data_AF-A0A6I2MJ68-F1
#
_entry.id   AF-A0A6I2MJ68-F1
#
_cell.length_a   1.000
_cell.length_b   1.000
_cell.length_c   1.000
_cell.angle_alpha   90.00
_cell.angle_beta   90.00
_cell.angle_gamma   90.00
#
_symmetry.space_group_name_H-M   'P 1'
#
loop_
_entity.id
_entity.type
_entity.pdbx_description
1 polymer ?
#
loop_
_entity_poly.entity_id
_entity_poly.type
_entity_poly.pdbx_seq_one_letter_code
_entity_poly.pdbx_strand_id
1 'polypeptide(L)' 'MIQKRLSKEILEVNLSNGIFSGGHIKEYDENGNLIYWSEFNFGETYTSKLTYDQNNRILREEIDIIV' A
#
# COMPACT_ATOMS: atom_id res chain seq x y z
N MET A 1 23.59 -15.39 5.42
CA MET A 1 22.19 -15.34 5.90
C MET A 1 21.61 -14.03 5.40
N ILE A 2 20.64 -14.03 4.50
CA ILE A 2 20.05 -12.78 3.97
C ILE A 2 18.97 -12.35 4.96
N GLN A 3 19.16 -11.18 5.57
CA GLN A 3 18.16 -10.58 6.45
C GLN A 3 17.01 -10.09 5.57
N LYS A 4 15.90 -10.83 5.57
CA LYS A 4 14.67 -10.38 4.91
C LYS A 4 14.12 -9.20 5.70
N ARG A 5 13.70 -8.14 5.01
CA ARG A 5 13.26 -6.88 5.60
C ARG A 5 11.93 -6.49 4.98
N LEU A 6 11.05 -5.92 5.79
CA LEU A 6 9.86 -5.21 5.30
C LEU A 6 10.29 -4.19 4.24
N SER A 7 9.56 -4.13 3.13
CA SER A 7 9.81 -3.16 2.07
C SER A 7 8.62 -2.21 1.96
N LYS A 8 8.91 -0.97 1.57
CA LYS A 8 7.91 0.10 1.38
C LYS A 8 8.17 0.80 0.06
N GLU A 9 7.14 0.85 -0.77
CA GLU A 9 7.10 1.59 -2.02
C GLU A 9 6.20 2.81 -1.82
N ILE A 10 6.69 3.99 -2.21
CA ILE A 10 5.96 5.24 -2.13
C ILE A 10 6.05 5.92 -3.50
N LEU A 11 4.91 6.22 -4.09
CA LEU A 11 4.81 7.07 -5.27
C LEU A 11 3.99 8.31 -4.90
N GLU A 12 4.53 9.48 -5.18
CA GLU A 12 3.80 10.74 -5.13
C GLU A 12 3.70 11.30 -6.56
N VAL A 13 2.48 11.55 -7.02
CA VAL A 13 2.19 12.12 -8.32
C VAL A 13 1.84 13.59 -8.13
N ASN A 14 2.76 14.45 -8.58
CA ASN A 14 2.56 15.89 -8.64
C ASN A 14 2.37 16.29 -10.10
N LEU A 15 1.26 16.97 -10.41
CA LEU A 15 1.10 17.64 -11.70
C LEU A 15 2.01 18.87 -11.75
N SER A 16 2.37 19.28 -12.97
CA SER A 16 3.05 20.54 -13.20
C SER A 16 2.28 21.69 -12.54
N ASN A 17 3.00 22.65 -11.98
CA ASN A 17 2.50 23.78 -11.17
C ASN A 17 2.25 23.49 -9.68
N GLY A 18 2.81 22.40 -9.13
CA GLY A 18 2.78 22.15 -7.68
C GLY A 18 1.42 21.66 -7.15
N ILE A 19 0.56 21.17 -8.06
CA ILE A 19 -0.72 20.58 -7.72
C ILE A 19 -0.47 19.09 -7.44
N PHE A 20 -0.59 18.69 -6.17
CA PHE A 20 -0.53 17.29 -5.77
C PHE A 20 -1.75 16.54 -6.32
N SER A 21 -1.57 15.67 -7.31
CA SER A 21 -2.70 14.93 -7.90
C SER A 21 -3.02 13.61 -7.22
N GLY A 22 -2.10 13.11 -6.40
CA GLY A 22 -2.29 11.88 -5.66
C GLY A 22 -1.03 11.05 -5.52
N GLY A 23 -1.19 9.75 -5.30
CA GLY A 23 -0.10 8.80 -5.18
C GLY A 23 -0.53 7.52 -4.48
N HIS A 24 0.45 6.66 -4.23
CA HIS A 24 0.22 5.40 -3.53
C HIS A 24 1.35 5.00 -2.59
N ILE A 25 0.99 4.26 -1.56
CA ILE A 25 1.90 3.56 -0.67
C ILE A 25 1.61 2.07 -0.76
N LYS A 26 2.65 1.25 -0.86
CA LYS A 26 2.55 -0.21 -0.71
C LYS A 26 3.59 -0.68 0.29
N GLU A 27 3.18 -1.56 1.20
CA GLU A 27 4.09 -2.20 2.16
C GLU A 27 4.02 -3.71 2.00
N TYR A 28 5.19 -4.34 2.04
CA TYR A 28 5.33 -5.78 1.85
C TYR A 28 6.02 -6.43 3.05
N ASP A 29 5.57 -7.64 3.38
CA ASP A 29 6.24 -8.47 4.37
C ASP A 29 7.59 -9.01 3.86
N GLU A 30 8.28 -9.75 4.72
CA GLU A 30 9.56 -10.38 4.39
C GLU A 30 9.50 -11.49 3.32
N ASN A 31 8.31 -11.99 3.00
CA ASN A 31 8.07 -12.97 1.95
C ASN A 31 7.66 -12.30 0.63
N GLY A 32 7.54 -10.97 0.61
CA GLY A 32 7.12 -10.20 -0.56
C GLY A 32 5.60 -10.12 -0.72
N ASN A 33 4.83 -10.50 0.30
CA ASN A 33 3.38 -10.35 0.28
C ASN A 33 2.98 -8.90 0.57
N LEU A 34 2.03 -8.35 -0.19
CA LEU A 34 1.51 -7.01 0.04
C LEU A 34 0.62 -6.99 1.29
N ILE A 35 1.04 -6.35 2.37
CA ILE A 35 0.28 -6.33 3.64
C ILE A 35 -0.52 -5.05 3.83
N TYR A 36 -0.16 -3.99 3.12
CA TYR A 36 -0.88 -2.73 3.13
C TYR A 36 -0.73 -2.05 1.77
N TRP A 37 -1.81 -1.46 1.28
CA TRP A 37 -1.73 -0.47 0.23
C TRP A 37 -2.69 0.69 0.48
N SER A 38 -2.31 1.87 0.00
CA SER A 38 -3.15 3.04 0.02
C SER A 38 -2.97 3.81 -1.28
N GLU A 39 -4.07 4.28 -1.83
CA GLU A 39 -4.11 5.23 -2.93
C GLU A 39 -4.80 6.49 -2.42
N PHE A 40 -4.15 7.64 -2.60
CA PHE A 40 -4.67 8.93 -2.19
C PHE A 40 -4.75 9.80 -3.43
N ASN A 41 -5.94 10.33 -3.71
CA ASN A 41 -6.21 11.24 -4.81
C ASN A 41 -6.91 12.50 -4.26
N PHE A 42 -7.19 13.49 -5.12
CA PHE A 42 -7.91 14.70 -4.72
C PHE A 42 -9.30 14.38 -4.15
N GLY A 43 -9.40 14.39 -2.82
CA GLY A 43 -10.66 14.27 -2.07
C GLY A 43 -11.05 12.85 -1.67
N GLU A 44 -10.29 11.82 -2.04
CA GLU A 44 -10.57 10.44 -1.62
C GLU A 44 -9.26 9.69 -1.35
N THR A 45 -9.24 8.94 -0.25
CA THR A 45 -8.17 8.00 0.07
C THR A 45 -8.76 6.62 0.24
N TYR A 46 -8.24 5.69 -0.53
CA TYR A 46 -8.53 4.26 -0.42
C TYR A 46 -7.37 3.61 0.32
N THR A 47 -7.66 2.80 1.33
CA THR A 47 -6.65 1.99 2.01
C THR A 47 -7.13 0.56 2.13
N SER A 48 -6.19 -0.37 2.09
CA SER A 48 -6.45 -1.78 2.28
C SER A 48 -5.34 -2.45 3.08
N LYS A 49 -5.74 -3.36 3.96
CA LYS A 49 -4.86 -4.22 4.76
C LYS A 49 -5.16 -5.68 4.44
N LEU A 50 -4.11 -6.43 4.12
CA LEU A 50 -4.21 -7.84 3.77
C LEU A 50 -3.53 -8.70 4.84
N THR A 51 -4.17 -9.80 5.21
CA THR A 51 -3.56 -10.85 6.04
C THR A 51 -3.49 -12.15 5.27
N TYR A 52 -2.45 -12.94 5.55
CA TYR A 52 -2.13 -14.15 4.81
C TYR A 52 -2.06 -15.36 5.74
N ASP A 53 -2.33 -16.54 5.19
CA ASP A 53 -2.03 -17.81 5.85
C ASP A 53 -0.53 -18.15 5.73
N GLN A 54 -0.13 -19.23 6.38
CA GLN A 54 1.25 -19.75 6.32
C GLN A 54 1.73 -20.18 4.92
N ASN A 55 0.82 -20.28 3.94
CA ASN A 55 1.11 -20.62 2.55
C ASN A 55 1.08 -19.39 1.62
N ASN A 56 1.11 -18.17 2.18
CA ASN A 56 1.01 -16.91 1.44
C ASN A 56 -0.32 -16.74 0.68
N ARG A 57 -1.41 -17.31 1.17
CA ARG A 57 -2.77 -17.11 0.61
C ARG A 57 -3.50 -16.05 1.42
N ILE A 58 -4.21 -15.14 0.75
CA ILE A 58 -4.99 -14.09 1.42
C ILE A 58 -6.09 -14.75 2.27
N LEU A 59 -6.12 -14.42 3.56
CA LEU A 59 -7.17 -14.81 4.50
C LEU A 59 -8.22 -13.72 4.64
N ARG A 60 -7.81 -12.46 4.67
CA ARG A 60 -8.70 -11.30 4.85
C ARG A 60 -8.13 -10.08 4.15
N GLU A 61 -9.05 -9.27 3.64
CA GLU A 61 -8.79 -7.91 3.20
C GLU A 61 -9.74 -6.96 3.93
N GLU A 62 -9.20 -5.87 4.48
CA GLU A 62 -9.96 -4.79 5.12
C GLU A 62 -9.78 -3.53 4.30
N ILE A 63 -10.88 -2.99 3.76
CA ILE A 63 -10.87 -1.81 2.90
C ILE A 63 -11.52 -0.65 3.64
N ASP A 64 -10.83 0.47 3.72
CA ASP A 64 -11.34 1.74 4.22
C ASP A 64 -11.30 2.81 3.13
N ILE A 65 -12.40 3.57 3.01
CA ILE A 65 -12.51 4.72 2.11
C ILE A 65 -12.69 5.96 2.98
N ILE A 66 -11.80 6.93 2.79
CA ILE A 66 -11.80 8.22 3.49
C ILE A 66 -12.11 9.28 2.44
N VAL A 67 -13.19 10.04 2.66
CA VAL A 67 -13.67 11.12 1.78
C VAL A 67 -13.62 12.44 2.54
#